data_AF-A0A2G9RVQ6-F1
#
_entry.id   AF-A0A2G9RVQ6-F1
#
_cell.length_a   1.000
_cell.length_b   1.000
_cell.length_c   1.000
_cell.angle_alpha   90.00
_cell.angle_beta   90.00
_cell.angle_gamma   90.00
#
_symmetry.space_group_name_H-M   'P 1'
#
loop_
_entity.id
_entity.type
_entity.pdbx_description
1 polymer ?
#
loop_
_entity_poly.entity_id
_entity_poly.type
_entity_poly.pdbx_seq_one_letter_code
_entity_poly.pdbx_strand_id
1 'polypeptide(L)'
;MSFVKMVEMVDILKRAAYDGKYGPYPNPNVRKAKIMVKVVKSLHRNFGVRQSKDQLRKRWPDLKIREHDQYRRIRRVLQKNK
;
A
#
# COMPACT_ATOMS: atom_id res chain seq x y z
N MET A 1 5.21 5.38 -11.05
CA MET A 1 4.07 4.59 -10.53
C MET A 1 2.84 5.45 -10.71
N SER A 2 1.82 4.98 -11.46
CA SER A 2 0.59 5.76 -11.66
C SER A 2 -0.24 5.82 -10.36
N PHE A 3 -1.10 6.84 -10.25
CA PHE A 3 -1.97 7.03 -9.08
C PHE A 3 -2.87 5.81 -8.82
N VAL A 4 -3.45 5.23 -9.87
CA VAL A 4 -4.31 4.04 -9.78
C VAL A 4 -3.56 2.83 -9.20
N LYS A 5 -2.33 2.58 -9.66
CA LYS A 5 -1.48 1.49 -9.13
C LYS A 5 -1.14 1.70 -7.65
N MET A 6 -0.94 2.95 -7.25
CA MET A 6 -0.63 3.30 -5.86
C MET A 6 -1.83 3.09 -4.93
N VAL A 7 -3.03 3.48 -5.37
CA VAL A 7 -4.27 3.30 -4.60
C VAL A 7 -4.55 1.81 -4.39
N GLU A 8 -4.42 0.98 -5.43
CA GLU A 8 -4.58 -0.47 -5.33
C GLU A 8 -3.62 -1.08 -4.31
N MET A 9 -2.34 -0.66 -4.33
CA MET A 9 -1.36 -1.13 -3.36
C MET A 9 -1.80 -0.78 -1.94
N VAL A 10 -2.13 0.49 -1.69
CA VAL A 10 -2.53 0.99 -0.35
C VAL A 10 -3.81 0.31 0.14
N ASP A 11 -4.77 0.00 -0.73
CA ASP A 11 -5.97 -0.77 -0.36
C ASP A 11 -5.60 -2.17 0.16
N ILE A 12 -4.72 -2.87 -0.55
CA ILE A 12 -4.22 -4.20 -0.13
C ILE A 12 -3.44 -4.10 1.17
N LEU A 13 -2.68 -3.02 1.37
CA LEU A 13 -1.99 -2.76 2.63
C LEU A 13 -3.00 -2.63 3.77
N LYS A 14 -4.05 -1.83 3.59
CA LYS A 14 -5.09 -1.64 4.60
C LYS A 14 -5.82 -2.93 4.91
N ARG A 15 -6.31 -3.65 3.89
CA ARG A 15 -6.99 -4.94 4.07
C ARG A 15 -6.13 -5.97 4.79
N ALA A 16 -4.87 -6.12 4.39
CA ALA A 16 -3.97 -7.09 5.02
C ALA A 16 -3.43 -6.60 6.39
N ALA A 17 -3.49 -5.30 6.67
CA ALA A 17 -3.13 -4.72 7.95
C ALA A 17 -4.27 -4.80 8.99
N TYR A 18 -5.52 -4.66 8.54
CA TYR A 18 -6.73 -4.58 9.38
C TYR A 18 -7.51 -5.88 9.50
N ASP A 19 -7.11 -6.97 8.84
CA ASP A 19 -7.85 -8.23 8.78
C ASP A 19 -8.21 -8.85 10.14
N GLY A 20 -7.66 -8.35 11.28
CA GLY A 20 -8.07 -8.71 12.66
C GLY A 20 -7.82 -10.16 13.07
N LYS A 21 -7.64 -11.05 12.09
CA LYS A 21 -7.45 -12.50 12.19
C LYS A 21 -6.16 -12.92 12.86
N TYR A 22 -5.28 -11.97 13.13
CA TYR A 22 -3.97 -12.26 13.68
C TYR A 22 -3.68 -11.28 14.80
N GLY A 23 -3.54 -11.81 16.02
CA GLY A 23 -3.07 -11.06 17.19
C GLY A 23 -1.66 -10.49 16.99
N PRO A 24 -1.05 -9.92 18.05
CA PRO A 24 0.32 -9.40 17.99
C PRO A 24 1.26 -10.46 17.42
N TYR A 25 1.72 -10.27 16.18
CA TYR A 25 2.51 -11.28 15.49
C TYR A 25 3.92 -11.35 16.08
N PRO A 26 4.48 -12.55 16.31
CA PRO A 26 5.84 -12.69 16.85
C PRO A 26 6.94 -12.17 15.90
N ASN A 27 6.68 -12.01 14.59
CA ASN A 27 7.69 -11.49 13.66
C ASN A 27 7.10 -10.51 12.60
N PRO A 28 7.36 -9.21 12.72
CA PRO A 28 6.84 -8.19 11.79
C PRO A 28 7.40 -8.32 10.36
N ASN A 29 8.59 -8.91 10.18
CA ASN A 29 9.20 -9.08 8.86
C ASN A 29 8.48 -10.12 8.00
N VAL A 30 7.99 -11.21 8.63
CA VAL A 30 7.23 -12.26 7.94
C VAL A 30 5.91 -11.71 7.41
N ARG A 31 5.24 -10.86 8.20
CA ARG A 31 4.00 -10.18 7.78
C ARG A 31 4.25 -9.25 6.61
N LYS A 32 5.29 -8.41 6.69
CA LYS A 32 5.67 -7.52 5.59
C LYS A 32 5.92 -8.32 4.31
N ALA A 33 6.62 -9.45 4.38
CA ALA A 33 6.84 -10.33 3.23
C ALA A 33 5.53 -10.90 2.65
N LYS A 34 4.60 -11.39 3.48
CA LYS A 34 3.30 -11.91 3.01
C LYS A 34 2.44 -10.84 2.33
N ILE A 35 2.43 -9.62 2.87
CA ILE A 35 1.69 -8.49 2.27
C ILE A 35 2.31 -8.11 0.93
N MET A 36 3.65 -8.06 0.85
CA MET A 36 4.37 -7.80 -0.39
C MET A 36 4.03 -8.80 -1.50
N VAL A 37 3.88 -10.07 -1.16
CA VAL A 37 3.47 -11.10 -2.13
C VAL A 37 2.06 -10.83 -2.66
N LYS A 38 1.11 -10.43 -1.80
CA LYS A 38 -0.25 -10.06 -2.23
C LYS A 38 -0.23 -8.85 -3.17
N VAL A 39 0.56 -7.83 -2.83
CA VAL A 39 0.72 -6.61 -3.63
C VAL A 39 1.30 -6.93 -5.02
N VAL A 40 2.42 -7.66 -5.09
CA VAL A 40 3.02 -8.06 -6.38
C VAL A 40 2.03 -8.86 -7.22
N LYS A 41 1.31 -9.82 -6.62
CA LYS A 41 0.33 -10.65 -7.32
C LYS A 41 -0.84 -9.85 -7.88
N SER A 42 -1.33 -8.85 -7.15
CA SER A 42 -2.40 -7.96 -7.62
C SER A 42 -1.93 -7.05 -8.76
N LEU A 43 -0.74 -6.47 -8.65
CA LEU A 43 -0.19 -5.56 -9.66
C LEU A 43 0.06 -6.29 -10.99
N HIS A 44 0.50 -7.54 -10.89
CA HIS A 44 0.66 -8.38 -12.06
C HIS A 44 -0.69 -8.73 -12.71
N ARG A 45 -1.69 -9.12 -11.91
CA ARG A 45 -3.02 -9.50 -12.42
C ARG A 45 -3.83 -8.34 -12.99
N ASN A 46 -3.87 -7.22 -12.27
CA ASN A 46 -4.76 -6.10 -12.58
C ASN A 46 -4.12 -5.10 -13.56
N PHE A 47 -2.79 -5.03 -13.62
CA PHE A 47 -2.09 -4.04 -14.44
C PHE A 47 -1.01 -4.61 -15.35
N GLY A 48 -0.82 -5.93 -15.40
CA GLY A 48 0.24 -6.56 -16.18
C GLY A 48 1.66 -6.15 -15.76
N VAL A 49 1.82 -5.55 -14.57
CA VAL A 49 3.10 -4.97 -14.16
C VAL A 49 4.01 -6.05 -13.60
N ARG A 50 5.09 -6.35 -14.30
CA ARG A 50 6.18 -7.20 -13.81
C ARG A 50 7.16 -6.37 -12.97
N GLN A 51 6.77 -6.03 -11.75
CA GLN A 51 7.66 -5.34 -10.79
C GLN A 51 8.33 -6.33 -9.84
N SER A 52 9.59 -6.05 -9.49
CA SER A 52 10.31 -6.90 -8.54
C SER A 52 9.85 -6.62 -7.10
N LYS A 53 9.79 -7.69 -6.29
CA LYS A 53 9.47 -7.62 -4.87
C LYS A 53 10.37 -6.62 -4.13
N ASP A 54 11.64 -6.56 -4.50
CA ASP A 54 12.63 -5.67 -3.87
C ASP A 54 12.48 -4.21 -4.27
N GLN A 55 12.11 -3.91 -5.52
CA GLN A 55 11.78 -2.53 -5.91
C GLN A 55 10.60 -1.97 -5.12
N LEU A 56 9.57 -2.80 -4.93
CA LEU A 56 8.39 -2.41 -4.14
C LEU A 56 8.73 -2.28 -2.65
N ARG A 57 9.63 -3.11 -2.13
CA ARG A 57 10.06 -3.06 -0.72
C ARG A 57 10.80 -1.76 -0.41
N LYS A 58 11.64 -1.28 -1.34
CA LYS A 58 12.33 0.01 -1.25
C LYS A 58 11.36 1.19 -1.26
N ARG A 59 10.30 1.12 -2.08
CA ARG A 59 9.28 2.19 -2.20
C ARG A 59 8.20 2.14 -1.11
N TRP A 60 8.22 1.14 -0.25
CA TRP A 60 7.24 0.98 0.82
C TRP A 60 7.17 2.15 1.81
N PRO A 61 8.29 2.69 2.33
CA PRO A 61 8.25 3.84 3.24
C PRO A 61 7.64 5.07 2.55
N ASP A 62 8.03 5.33 1.29
CA ASP A 62 7.48 6.42 0.49
C ASP A 62 5.97 6.29 0.27
N LEU A 63 5.45 5.06 0.11
CA LEU A 63 4.01 4.83 -0.05
C LEU A 63 3.22 5.20 1.21
N LYS A 64 3.75 4.85 2.40
CA LYS A 64 3.20 5.23 3.70
C LYS A 64 3.19 6.76 3.91
N ILE A 65 4.25 7.44 3.48
CA ILE A 65 4.38 8.90 3.61
C ILE A 65 3.46 9.63 2.61
N ARG A 66 3.46 9.18 1.35
CA ARG A 66 2.62 9.77 0.29
C ARG A 66 1.13 9.57 0.54
N GLU A 67 0.70 8.49 1.19
CA GLU A 67 -0.69 8.32 1.62
C GLU A 67 -1.12 9.47 2.53
N HIS A 68 -0.34 9.74 3.58
CA HIS A 68 -0.67 10.79 4.53
C HIS A 68 -0.70 12.16 3.87
N ASP A 69 0.26 12.43 2.99
CA ASP A 69 0.37 13.72 2.32
C ASP A 69 -0.69 13.91 1.21
N GLN A 70 -1.04 12.84 0.47
CA GLN A 70 -2.17 12.86 -0.47
C GLN A 70 -3.50 13.05 0.23
N TYR A 71 -3.73 12.34 1.35
CA TYR A 71 -4.93 12.53 2.16
C TYR A 71 -5.00 13.95 2.74
N ARG A 72 -3.87 14.50 3.19
CA ARG A 72 -3.74 15.89 3.64
C ARG A 72 -4.04 16.88 2.50
N ARG A 73 -3.59 16.61 1.28
CA ARG A 73 -3.84 17.45 0.10
C ARG A 73 -5.31 17.43 -0.31
N ILE A 74 -5.93 16.24 -0.36
CA ILE A 74 -7.37 16.08 -0.65
C ILE A 74 -8.22 16.76 0.43
N ARG A 75 -7.89 16.56 1.72
CA ARG A 75 -8.58 17.22 2.83
C ARG A 75 -8.49 18.75 2.77
N ARG A 76 -7.34 19.30 2.38
CA ARG A 76 -7.19 20.76 2.17
C ARG A 76 -8.08 21.27 1.03
N VAL A 77 -8.16 20.54 -0.09
CA VAL A 77 -9.02 20.94 -1.21
C VAL A 77 -10.49 20.92 -0.81
N LEU A 78 -10.93 19.88 -0.09
CA LEU A 78 -12.31 19.78 0.39
C LEU A 78 -12.65 20.85 1.45
N GLN A 79 -11.69 21.23 2.31
CA GLN A 79 -11.89 22.30 3.30
C GLN A 79 -11.90 23.70 2.68
N LYS A 80 -11.28 23.91 1.52
CA LYS A 80 -11.28 25.20 0.81
C LYS A 80 -12.53 25.45 -0.04
N ASN A 81 -13.35 24.42 -0.25
CA ASN A 81 -14.62 24.51 -1.00
C ASN A 81 -15.84 24.44 -0.07
N LYS A 82 -15.65 24.76 1.21
CA LYS A 82 -16.70 24.96 2.21
C LYS A 82 -16.76 26.45 2.55
#